data_AF-A0A2E1HR14-F1
#
_entry.id   AF-A0A2E1HR14-F1
#
_cell.length_a   1.000
_cell.length_b   1.000
_cell.length_c   1.000
_cell.angle_alpha   90.00
_cell.angle_beta   90.00
_cell.angle_gamma   90.00
#
_symmetry.space_group_name_H-M   'P 1'
#
loop_
_entity.id
_entity.type
_entity.pdbx_description
1 polymer ?
#
loop_
_entity_poly.entity_id
_entity_poly.type
_entity_poly.pdbx_seq_one_letter_code
_entity_poly.pdbx_strand_id
1 'polypeptide(L)'
;METFKIKGGFELKGEITPQGAKNEALQVICATILTDKIVTIHNIPDIIDVKRLIDLLSKLGVNIKKINTNSYSFQSDKLNLDYLESEEFKKDGKSLRGSIMIVGPLLSRFGKGYIPKPGGDKIGRRRLD
;
A
#
# COMPACT_ATOMS: atom_id res chain seq x y z
N MET A 1 8.26 0.73 -22.94
CA MET A 1 9.25 0.86 -21.87
C MET A 1 9.69 2.30 -21.83
N GLU A 2 9.51 2.96 -20.70
CA GLU A 2 10.13 4.26 -20.47
C GLU A 2 11.61 4.05 -20.14
N THR A 3 12.48 4.94 -20.60
CA THR A 3 13.92 4.87 -20.36
C THR A 3 14.44 6.25 -19.96
N PHE A 4 15.43 6.26 -19.07
CA PHE A 4 16.16 7.49 -18.74
C PHE A 4 17.44 7.54 -19.59
N LYS A 5 17.67 8.67 -20.27
CA LYS A 5 18.95 8.99 -20.93
C LYS A 5 19.71 9.98 -20.06
N ILE A 6 20.77 9.52 -19.40
CA ILE A 6 21.59 10.33 -18.50
C ILE A 6 22.87 10.74 -19.21
N LYS A 7 23.17 12.05 -19.25
CA LYS A 7 24.47 12.57 -19.72
C LYS A 7 25.35 12.80 -18.49
N GLY A 8 26.47 12.06 -18.39
CA GLY A 8 27.43 12.22 -17.31
C GLY A 8 28.28 13.50 -17.43
N GLY A 9 29.16 13.71 -16.45
CA GLY A 9 30.10 14.85 -16.40
C GLY A 9 29.61 16.07 -15.62
N PHE A 10 28.51 15.96 -14.87
CA PHE A 10 27.96 17.03 -14.05
C PHE A 10 28.07 16.66 -12.57
N GLU A 11 28.64 17.55 -11.77
CA GLU A 11 28.59 17.45 -10.31
C GLU A 11 27.22 17.90 -9.81
N LEU A 12 26.61 17.12 -8.91
CA LEU A 12 25.32 17.48 -8.33
C LEU A 12 25.52 18.60 -7.29
N LYS A 13 24.77 19.69 -7.42
CA LYS A 13 24.76 20.80 -6.46
C LYS A 13 23.34 21.32 -6.27
N GLY A 14 22.89 21.44 -5.02
CA GLY A 14 21.57 21.93 -4.66
C GLY A 14 21.00 21.22 -3.43
N GLU A 15 19.72 21.46 -3.17
CA GLU A 15 18.98 20.86 -2.06
C GLU A 15 17.78 20.09 -2.59
N ILE A 16 17.43 19.01 -1.90
CA ILE A 16 16.21 18.23 -2.15
C ILE A 16 15.47 18.00 -0.84
N THR A 17 14.15 17.96 -0.89
CA THR A 17 13.33 17.48 0.23
C THR A 17 12.94 16.03 -0.04
N PRO A 18 13.37 15.06 0.79
CA PRO A 18 12.94 13.68 0.65
C PRO A 18 11.42 13.54 0.80
N GLN A 19 10.83 12.63 0.03
CA GLN A 19 9.44 12.25 0.24
C GLN A 19 9.31 11.38 1.50
N GLY A 20 8.07 11.19 1.96
CA GLY A 20 7.77 10.25 3.03
C GLY A 20 8.29 8.84 2.77
N ALA A 21 8.56 8.12 3.85
CA ALA A 21 9.18 6.82 3.77
C ALA A 21 8.16 5.76 3.33
N LYS A 22 8.46 5.06 2.21
CA LYS A 22 7.54 4.11 1.58
C LYS A 22 7.10 3.00 2.54
N ASN A 23 8.06 2.36 3.20
CA ASN A 23 7.79 1.12 3.92
C ASN A 23 6.92 1.38 5.16
N GLU A 24 7.11 2.55 5.76
CA GLU A 24 6.36 3.11 6.86
C GLU A 24 4.96 3.47 6.37
N ALA A 25 4.84 4.19 5.24
CA ALA A 25 3.54 4.52 4.63
C ALA A 25 2.70 3.26 4.37
N LEU A 26 3.29 2.20 3.80
CA LEU A 26 2.58 0.95 3.57
C LEU A 26 2.07 0.32 4.88
N GLN A 27 2.85 0.35 5.96
CA GLN A 27 2.47 -0.18 7.27
C GLN A 27 1.35 0.64 7.92
N VAL A 28 1.50 1.97 8.01
CA VAL A 28 0.52 2.83 8.69
C VAL A 28 -0.80 2.91 7.94
N ILE A 29 -0.78 2.82 6.60
CA ILE A 29 -2.00 2.73 5.77
C ILE A 29 -2.72 1.40 6.06
N CYS A 30 -2.02 0.27 6.17
CA CYS A 30 -2.66 -1.00 6.56
C CYS A 30 -3.26 -0.93 7.96
N ALA A 31 -2.60 -0.24 8.90
CA ALA A 31 -3.05 -0.10 10.27
C ALA A 31 -4.40 0.66 10.40
N THR A 32 -4.82 1.44 9.41
CA THR A 32 -6.13 2.14 9.46
C THR A 32 -7.31 1.17 9.51
N ILE A 33 -7.12 -0.09 9.06
CA ILE A 33 -8.12 -1.15 9.15
C ILE A 33 -8.46 -1.49 10.60
N LEU A 34 -7.59 -1.20 11.56
CA LEU A 34 -7.80 -1.53 12.99
C LEU A 34 -8.95 -0.73 13.64
N THR A 35 -9.46 0.33 13.00
CA THR A 35 -10.54 1.17 13.54
C THR A 35 -11.59 1.52 12.48
N ASP A 36 -12.82 1.74 12.92
CA ASP A 36 -13.92 2.32 12.11
C ASP A 36 -13.85 3.85 12.02
N LYS A 37 -13.05 4.50 12.86
CA LYS A 37 -12.89 5.95 12.88
C LYS A 37 -12.07 6.42 11.67
N ILE A 38 -12.24 7.70 11.34
CA ILE A 38 -11.43 8.36 10.31
C ILE A 38 -10.00 8.52 10.83
N VAL A 39 -9.03 8.04 10.05
CA VAL A 39 -7.60 8.24 10.27
C VAL A 39 -7.03 9.07 9.13
N THR A 40 -6.37 10.17 9.45
CA THR A 40 -5.67 11.01 8.47
C THR A 40 -4.17 10.76 8.56
N ILE A 41 -3.55 10.49 7.42
CA ILE A 41 -2.11 10.26 7.30
C ILE A 41 -1.53 11.32 6.38
N HIS A 42 -0.49 11.98 6.86
CA HIS A 42 0.26 13.01 6.14
C HIS A 42 1.61 12.46 5.66
N ASN A 43 2.24 13.18 4.75
CA ASN A 43 3.54 12.84 4.19
C ASN A 43 3.58 11.43 3.55
N ILE A 44 2.52 11.06 2.84
CA ILE A 44 2.48 9.83 2.02
C ILE A 44 3.25 10.09 0.72
N PRO A 45 4.23 9.26 0.34
CA PRO A 45 4.99 9.43 -0.91
C PRO A 45 4.15 9.07 -2.15
N ASP A 46 4.35 9.80 -3.25
CA ASP A 46 3.58 9.62 -4.49
C ASP A 46 4.22 8.56 -5.40
N ILE A 47 4.12 7.30 -5.01
CA ILE A 47 4.78 6.17 -5.69
C ILE A 47 3.82 5.02 -5.98
N ILE A 48 4.16 4.20 -6.99
CA ILE A 48 3.28 3.16 -7.53
C ILE A 48 2.84 2.15 -6.46
N ASP A 49 3.75 1.69 -5.60
CA ASP A 49 3.45 0.72 -4.54
C ASP A 49 2.35 1.23 -3.59
N VAL A 50 2.44 2.51 -3.19
CA VAL A 50 1.48 3.15 -2.29
C VAL A 50 0.14 3.37 -3.00
N LYS A 51 0.15 3.81 -4.26
CA LYS A 51 -1.07 3.97 -5.07
C LYS A 51 -1.82 2.63 -5.21
N ARG A 52 -1.09 1.54 -5.44
CA ARG A 52 -1.67 0.18 -5.51
C ARG A 52 -2.26 -0.26 -4.18
N LEU A 53 -1.61 0.04 -3.06
CA LEU A 53 -2.17 -0.27 -1.74
C LEU A 53 -3.47 0.51 -1.50
N ILE A 54 -3.50 1.80 -1.82
CA ILE A 54 -4.69 2.64 -1.69
C ILE A 54 -5.84 2.09 -2.54
N ASP A 55 -5.57 1.71 -3.80
CA ASP A 55 -6.56 1.11 -4.69
C ASP A 55 -7.10 -0.21 -4.13
N LEU A 56 -6.21 -1.10 -3.68
CA LEU A 56 -6.58 -2.38 -3.05
C LEU A 56 -7.48 -2.18 -1.83
N LEU A 57 -7.15 -1.21 -0.95
CA LEU A 57 -7.95 -0.89 0.22
C LEU A 57 -9.30 -0.26 -0.16
N SER A 58 -9.34 0.56 -1.22
CA SER A 58 -10.59 1.11 -1.73
C SER A 58 -11.54 0.00 -2.20
N LYS A 59 -11.03 -1.02 -2.91
CA LYS A 59 -11.82 -2.18 -3.35
C LYS A 59 -12.28 -3.07 -2.20
N LEU A 60 -11.46 -3.17 -1.15
CA LEU A 60 -11.83 -3.80 0.11
C LEU A 60 -12.94 -3.03 0.86
N GLY A 61 -13.30 -1.83 0.43
CA GLY A 61 -14.37 -1.02 1.02
C GLY A 61 -13.89 0.02 2.03
N VAL A 62 -12.59 0.30 2.10
CA VAL A 62 -12.10 1.47 2.86
C VAL A 62 -12.54 2.73 2.11
N ASN A 63 -13.22 3.64 2.81
CA ASN A 63 -13.54 4.95 2.27
C ASN A 63 -12.30 5.84 2.34
N ILE A 64 -11.72 6.14 1.19
CA ILE A 64 -10.46 6.89 1.07
C ILE A 64 -10.72 8.22 0.39
N LYS A 65 -10.24 9.31 0.98
CA LYS A 65 -10.29 10.65 0.36
C LYS A 65 -8.89 11.24 0.30
N LYS A 66 -8.52 11.72 -0.88
CA LYS A 66 -7.30 12.52 -1.05
C LYS A 66 -7.57 13.93 -0.55
N ILE A 67 -6.81 14.37 0.45
CA ILE A 67 -6.94 15.71 1.05
C ILE A 67 -6.06 16.70 0.28
N ASN A 68 -4.83 16.30 0.00
CA ASN A 68 -3.87 17.06 -0.81
C ASN A 68 -2.85 16.11 -1.46
N THR A 69 -1.76 16.64 -2.02
CA THR A 69 -0.76 15.86 -2.76
C THR A 69 -0.22 14.67 -1.96
N ASN A 70 0.06 14.85 -0.66
CA ASN A 70 0.75 13.86 0.18
C ASN A 70 -0.08 13.48 1.42
N SER A 71 -1.39 13.73 1.43
CA SER A 71 -2.25 13.44 2.59
C SER A 71 -3.57 12.81 2.19
N TYR A 72 -3.98 11.79 2.94
CA TYR A 72 -5.19 11.00 2.71
C TYR A 72 -5.93 10.76 4.03
N SER A 73 -7.26 10.70 3.97
CA SER A 73 -8.08 10.15 5.05
C SER A 73 -8.59 8.77 4.68
N PHE A 74 -8.61 7.87 5.66
CA PHE A 74 -9.06 6.49 5.54
C PHE A 74 -10.14 6.22 6.59
N GLN A 75 -11.24 5.58 6.20
CA GLN A 75 -12.27 5.13 7.12
C GLN A 75 -12.67 3.69 6.78
N SER A 76 -12.52 2.79 7.75
CA SER A 76 -12.74 1.35 7.59
C SER A 76 -13.99 0.89 8.35
N ASP A 77 -15.11 1.58 8.16
CA ASP A 77 -16.40 1.30 8.79
C ASP A 77 -17.28 0.32 7.97
N LYS A 78 -17.05 0.20 6.66
CA LYS A 78 -17.88 -0.60 5.73
C LYS A 78 -17.04 -1.52 4.83
N LEU A 79 -16.16 -2.32 5.43
CA LEU A 79 -15.33 -3.26 4.67
C LEU A 79 -16.18 -4.37 4.04
N ASN A 80 -15.88 -4.69 2.78
CA ASN A 80 -16.41 -5.84 2.06
C ASN A 80 -15.47 -7.03 2.27
N LEU A 81 -15.73 -7.86 3.27
CA LEU A 81 -14.87 -9.01 3.58
C LEU A 81 -14.98 -10.13 2.53
N ASP A 82 -16.07 -10.20 1.76
CA ASP A 82 -16.24 -11.19 0.70
C ASP A 82 -15.30 -10.93 -0.48
N TYR A 83 -14.86 -9.68 -0.66
CA TYR A 83 -13.85 -9.32 -1.64
C TYR A 83 -12.52 -10.06 -1.42
N LEU A 84 -12.16 -10.41 -0.18
CA LEU A 84 -10.91 -11.11 0.15
C LEU A 84 -10.77 -12.47 -0.55
N GLU A 85 -11.90 -13.13 -0.84
CA GLU A 85 -11.93 -14.45 -1.47
C GLU A 85 -12.05 -14.37 -3.01
N SER A 86 -12.24 -13.16 -3.55
CA SER A 86 -12.42 -12.92 -4.98
C SER A 86 -11.14 -13.18 -5.79
N GLU A 87 -11.31 -13.55 -7.06
CA GLU A 87 -10.20 -13.65 -8.01
C GLU A 87 -9.52 -12.29 -8.26
N GLU A 88 -10.27 -11.19 -8.09
CA GLU A 88 -9.73 -9.84 -8.21
C GLU A 88 -8.73 -9.54 -7.10
N PHE A 89 -9.06 -9.83 -5.84
CA PHE A 89 -8.12 -9.66 -4.72
C PHE A 89 -6.85 -10.49 -4.92
N LYS A 90 -6.99 -11.73 -5.43
CA LYS A 90 -5.84 -12.60 -5.75
C LYS A 90 -4.93 -11.99 -6.81
N LYS A 91 -5.49 -11.31 -7.81
CA LYS A 91 -4.73 -10.65 -8.87
C LYS A 91 -4.03 -9.40 -8.36
N ASP A 92 -4.76 -8.55 -7.65
CA ASP A 92 -4.24 -7.25 -7.20
C ASP A 92 -3.16 -7.42 -6.12
N GLY A 93 -3.40 -8.31 -5.14
CA GLY A 93 -2.45 -8.58 -4.06
C GLY A 93 -1.15 -9.24 -4.53
N LYS A 94 -1.16 -10.03 -5.62
CA LYS A 94 0.06 -10.60 -6.21
C LYS A 94 1.04 -9.54 -6.72
N SER A 95 0.52 -8.40 -7.18
CA SER A 95 1.32 -7.33 -7.78
C SER A 95 2.04 -6.44 -6.75
N LEU A 96 1.67 -6.57 -5.47
CA LEU A 96 2.19 -5.78 -4.37
C LEU A 96 2.54 -6.69 -3.20
N ARG A 97 3.84 -6.97 -3.00
CA ARG A 97 4.29 -7.79 -1.86
C ARG A 97 3.89 -7.18 -0.50
N GLY A 98 3.78 -5.85 -0.40
CA GLY A 98 3.32 -5.15 0.80
C GLY A 98 1.88 -5.46 1.21
N SER A 99 1.05 -6.04 0.34
CA SER A 99 -0.34 -6.44 0.65
C SER A 99 -0.44 -7.46 1.79
N ILE A 100 0.64 -8.21 2.07
CA ILE A 100 0.75 -9.11 3.22
C ILE A 100 0.45 -8.42 4.56
N MET A 101 0.73 -7.12 4.67
CA MET A 101 0.58 -6.38 5.92
C MET A 101 -0.89 -6.09 6.29
N ILE A 102 -1.82 -6.27 5.35
CA ILE A 102 -3.27 -6.12 5.58
C ILE A 102 -3.80 -7.26 6.48
N VAL A 103 -3.13 -8.42 6.47
CA VAL A 103 -3.57 -9.62 7.17
C VAL A 103 -3.63 -9.43 8.68
N GLY A 104 -2.63 -8.79 9.28
CA GLY A 104 -2.59 -8.55 10.73
C GLY A 104 -3.82 -7.75 11.21
N PRO A 105 -4.06 -6.56 10.65
CA PRO A 105 -5.25 -5.76 10.94
C PRO A 105 -6.57 -6.50 10.70
N LEU A 106 -6.71 -7.19 9.56
CA LEU A 106 -7.93 -7.94 9.26
C LEU A 106 -8.18 -9.09 10.25
N LEU A 107 -7.14 -9.86 10.55
CA LEU A 107 -7.25 -11.00 11.47
C LEU A 107 -7.60 -10.52 12.87
N SER A 108 -6.96 -9.46 13.35
CA SER A 108 -7.20 -8.91 14.69
C SER A 108 -8.60 -8.32 14.87
N ARG A 109 -9.15 -7.64 13.85
CA ARG A 109 -10.44 -6.95 13.95
C ARG A 109 -11.64 -7.79 13.52
N PHE A 110 -11.46 -8.69 12.54
CA PHE A 110 -12.55 -9.44 11.91
C PHE A 110 -12.39 -10.96 12.00
N GLY A 111 -11.29 -11.46 12.56
CA GLY A 111 -11.02 -12.90 12.64
C GLY A 111 -10.79 -13.57 11.27
N LYS A 112 -10.64 -12.78 10.21
CA LYS A 112 -10.41 -13.25 8.84
C LYS A 112 -9.10 -12.66 8.31
N GLY A 113 -8.32 -13.46 7.60
CA GLY A 113 -7.14 -12.99 6.90
C GLY A 113 -6.96 -13.79 5.62
N TYR A 114 -6.73 -13.12 4.51
CA TYR A 114 -6.43 -13.78 3.24
C TYR A 114 -5.10 -13.27 2.70
N ILE A 115 -4.23 -14.22 2.35
CA ILE A 115 -2.92 -13.95 1.76
C ILE A 115 -2.94 -14.51 0.35
N PRO A 116 -2.98 -13.65 -0.69
CA PRO A 116 -2.67 -14.14 -2.02
C PRO A 116 -1.20 -14.51 -2.01
N LYS A 117 -0.88 -15.74 -2.46
CA LYS A 117 0.51 -16.20 -2.55
C LYS A 117 1.31 -15.13 -3.30
N PRO A 118 2.29 -14.46 -2.66
CA PRO A 118 3.04 -13.41 -3.34
C PRO A 118 3.69 -14.02 -4.58
N GLY A 119 3.74 -13.26 -5.67
CA GLY A 119 4.50 -13.67 -6.85
C GLY A 119 5.98 -13.87 -6.53
N GLY A 120 6.74 -14.38 -7.51
CA GLY A 120 8.20 -14.42 -7.41
C GLY A 120 8.78 -13.00 -7.31
N ASP A 121 9.71 -12.80 -6.38
CA ASP A 121 10.49 -11.56 -6.28
C ASP A 121 11.77 -11.72 -7.11
N LYS A 122 12.04 -10.76 -8.02
CA LYS A 122 13.26 -10.77 -8.85
C LYS A 122 14.53 -10.57 -8.03
N ILE A 123 14.41 -10.07 -6.79
CA ILE A 123 15.54 -9.86 -5.88
C ILE A 123 16.06 -11.19 -5.31
N GLY A 124 15.19 -12.19 -5.17
CA GLY A 124 15.56 -13.50 -4.62
C GLY A 124 14.42 -14.14 -3.81
N ARG A 125 14.72 -15.27 -3.16
CA ARG A 125 13.74 -15.97 -2.31
C ARG A 125 13.43 -15.13 -1.07
N ARG A 126 12.15 -14.83 -0.87
CA ARG A 126 11.66 -14.14 0.33
C ARG A 126 10.45 -14.89 0.87
N ARG A 127 10.75 -15.92 1.65
CA ARG A 127 9.76 -16.81 2.28
C ARG A 127 8.90 -16.04 3.29
N LEU A 128 7.72 -16.58 3.54
CA LEU A 128 6.82 -16.14 4.62
C LEU A 128 6.70 -17.24 5.69
N ASP A 129 7.43 -18.34 5.48
CA ASP A 129 7.60 -19.56 6.26
C ASP A 129 9.07 -19.72 6.68
#